data_AF-A0A8F4J5X9-F1
#
_entry.id   AF-A0A8F4J5X9-F1
#
_cell.length_a   1.000
_cell.length_b   1.000
_cell.length_c   1.000
_cell.angle_alpha   90.00
_cell.angle_beta   90.00
_cell.angle_gamma   90.00
#
_symmetry.space_group_name_H-M   'P 1'
#
loop_
_entity.id
_entity.type
_entity.pdbx_description
1 polymer ?
#
loop_
_entity_poly.entity_id
_entity_poly.type
_entity_poly.pdbx_seq_one_letter_code
_entity_poly.pdbx_strand_id
1 'polypeptide(L)'
;MAPVGRLWEVAAVVCSPVGTVAALAATAGSARAGDAIRHSVASVGALPLPVDHRAWAAGATALQRGDHPAFVAAMAAAYAVPAGAADDLAAWWLDRAPAPAPR
;
A
#
# COMPACT_ATOMS: atom_id res chain seq x y z
N MET A 1 10.88 -15.77 -12.90
CA MET A 1 10.21 -14.45 -12.95
C MET A 1 8.80 -14.63 -12.41
N ALA A 2 8.39 -13.84 -11.41
CA ALA A 2 6.97 -13.80 -11.05
C ALA A 2 6.17 -13.23 -12.23
N PRO A 3 4.96 -13.74 -12.53
CA PRO A 3 4.08 -13.14 -13.54
C PRO A 3 3.92 -11.64 -13.30
N VAL A 4 3.85 -10.81 -14.34
CA VAL A 4 3.74 -9.34 -14.22
C VAL A 4 2.58 -8.90 -13.30
N GLY A 5 1.48 -9.67 -13.27
CA GLY A 5 0.37 -9.42 -12.34
C GLY A 5 0.75 -9.52 -10.86
N ARG A 6 1.66 -10.43 -10.51
CA ARG A 6 2.14 -10.60 -9.12
C ARG A 6 3.05 -9.47 -8.66
N LEU A 7 3.71 -8.77 -9.58
CA LEU A 7 4.51 -7.59 -9.23
C LEU A 7 3.61 -6.46 -8.72
N TRP A 8 2.48 -6.21 -9.40
CA TRP A 8 1.54 -5.17 -9.00
C TRP A 8 0.77 -5.52 -7.73
N GLU A 9 0.50 -6.80 -7.48
CA GLU A 9 -0.03 -7.28 -6.20
C GLU A 9 0.92 -6.96 -5.03
N VAL A 10 2.21 -7.24 -5.18
CA VAL A 10 3.23 -6.90 -4.18
C VAL A 10 3.36 -5.38 -4.03
N ALA A 11 3.39 -4.64 -5.13
CA ALA A 11 3.44 -3.18 -5.11
C ALA A 11 2.22 -2.59 -4.36
N ALA A 12 1.02 -3.15 -4.58
CA ALA A 12 -0.19 -2.74 -3.90
C ALA A 12 -0.10 -2.94 -2.38
N VAL A 13 0.51 -4.04 -1.91
CA VAL A 13 0.76 -4.26 -0.48
C VAL A 13 1.73 -3.22 0.07
N VAL A 14 2.87 -3.01 -0.59
CA VAL A 14 3.90 -2.05 -0.15
C VAL A 14 3.36 -0.61 -0.10
N CYS A 15 2.60 -0.21 -1.12
CA CYS A 15 2.03 1.13 -1.22
C CYS A 15 0.75 1.32 -0.40
N SER A 16 0.23 0.27 0.24
CA SER A 16 -1.00 0.37 1.02
C SER A 16 -0.79 1.09 2.36
N PRO A 17 -1.86 1.66 2.93
CA PRO A 17 -1.82 2.23 4.27
C PRO A 17 -1.36 1.25 5.34
N VAL A 18 -1.90 0.03 5.30
CA VAL A 18 -1.54 -1.02 6.24
C VAL A 18 -0.07 -1.45 6.05
N GLY A 19 0.38 -1.60 4.81
CA GLY A 19 1.78 -1.91 4.50
C GLY A 19 2.75 -0.85 4.99
N THR A 20 2.41 0.43 4.82
CA THR A 20 3.22 1.56 5.30
C THR A 20 3.33 1.58 6.82
N VAL A 21 2.21 1.40 7.53
CA VAL A 21 2.20 1.35 9.00
C VAL A 21 2.98 0.15 9.52
N ALA A 22 2.82 -1.03 8.91
CA ALA A 22 3.57 -2.23 9.29
C ALA A 22 5.07 -2.05 9.06
N ALA A 23 5.46 -1.46 7.93
CA ALA A 23 6.86 -1.16 7.63
C ALA A 23 7.44 -0.14 8.62
N LEU A 24 6.68 0.89 8.98
CA LEU A 24 7.07 1.86 10.01
C LEU A 24 7.25 1.17 11.36
N ALA A 25 6.27 0.37 11.81
CA ALA A 25 6.35 -0.33 13.09
C ALA A 25 7.57 -1.27 13.17
N ALA A 26 7.94 -1.91 12.06
CA ALA A 26 9.11 -2.79 11.98
C ALA A 26 10.46 -2.05 11.94
N THR A 27 10.47 -0.75 11.62
CA THR A 27 11.70 0.04 11.42
C THR A 27 11.89 1.18 12.41
N ALA A 28 10.81 1.69 13.01
CA ALA A 28 10.85 2.74 14.02
C ALA A 28 11.72 2.31 15.21
N GLY A 29 12.68 3.16 15.59
CA GLY A 29 13.61 2.87 16.67
C GLY A 29 14.76 1.91 16.34
N SER A 30 14.83 1.38 15.10
CA SER A 30 15.90 0.46 14.70
C SER A 30 17.23 1.13 14.30
N ALA A 31 17.27 2.47 14.25
CA ALA A 31 18.40 3.30 13.81
C ALA A 31 18.98 2.94 12.40
N ARG A 32 18.27 2.14 11.60
CA ARG A 32 18.76 1.65 10.29
C ARG A 32 18.77 2.68 9.18
N ALA A 33 17.97 3.74 9.29
CA ALA A 33 17.97 4.91 8.41
C ALA A 33 17.24 6.06 9.13
N GLY A 34 17.85 7.24 9.16
CA GLY A 34 17.31 8.41 9.86
C GLY A 34 16.25 9.17 9.06
N ASP A 35 16.18 8.92 7.76
CA ASP A 35 15.43 9.70 6.77
C ASP A 35 14.53 8.87 5.86
N ALA A 36 14.58 7.53 5.94
CA ALA A 36 13.84 6.66 5.01
C ALA A 36 13.47 5.29 5.60
N ILE A 37 12.36 4.72 5.11
CA ILE A 37 12.03 3.30 5.29
C ILE A 37 12.65 2.52 4.13
N ARG A 38 13.75 1.79 4.39
CA ARG A 38 14.37 0.92 3.39
C ARG A 38 13.77 -0.48 3.45
N HIS A 39 13.03 -0.87 2.43
CA HIS A 39 12.53 -2.24 2.30
C HIS A 39 13.64 -3.20 1.84
N SER A 40 13.75 -4.34 2.54
CA SER A 40 14.47 -5.52 2.05
C SER A 40 13.43 -6.53 1.54
N VAL A 41 13.86 -7.51 0.75
CA VAL A 41 12.96 -8.60 0.31
C VAL A 41 12.33 -9.31 1.51
N ALA A 42 13.11 -9.52 2.58
CA ALA A 42 12.62 -10.13 3.81
C ALA A 42 11.57 -9.27 4.51
N SER A 43 11.73 -7.93 4.53
CA SER A 43 10.73 -7.06 5.16
C SER A 43 9.44 -6.95 4.33
N VAL A 44 9.53 -6.99 3.00
CA VAL A 44 8.35 -7.08 2.13
C VAL A 44 7.58 -8.38 2.35
N GLY A 45 8.30 -9.51 2.49
CA GLY A 45 7.68 -10.81 2.77
C GLY A 45 7.01 -10.91 4.15
N ALA A 46 7.31 -9.99 5.07
CA ALA A 46 6.71 -9.92 6.40
C ALA A 46 5.52 -8.95 6.48
N LEU A 47 5.20 -8.23 5.40
CA LEU A 47 4.05 -7.34 5.39
C LEU A 47 2.74 -8.14 5.50
N PRO A 48 1.73 -7.61 6.21
CA PRO A 48 0.43 -8.25 6.29
C PRO A 48 -0.18 -8.34 4.89
N LEU A 49 -0.64 -9.54 4.52
CA LEU A 49 -1.32 -9.74 3.25
C LEU A 49 -2.80 -9.37 3.39
N PRO A 50 -3.43 -8.84 2.32
CA PRO A 50 -4.87 -8.57 2.31
C PRO A 50 -5.70 -9.85 2.47
N VAL A 51 -6.87 -9.71 3.10
CA VAL A 51 -7.79 -10.83 3.36
C VAL A 51 -8.77 -11.06 2.20
N ASP A 52 -9.11 -10.02 1.44
CA ASP A 52 -9.93 -10.14 0.22
C ASP A 52 -9.06 -10.06 -1.03
N HIS A 53 -8.85 -11.20 -1.67
CA HIS A 53 -8.05 -11.33 -2.89
C HIS A 53 -8.64 -10.59 -4.10
N ARG A 54 -9.97 -10.47 -4.22
CA ARG A 54 -10.60 -9.76 -5.35
C ARG A 54 -10.39 -8.27 -5.22
N ALA A 55 -10.62 -7.74 -4.02
CA ALA A 55 -10.35 -6.34 -3.71
C ALA A 55 -8.85 -6.01 -3.88
N TRP A 56 -7.96 -6.92 -3.46
CA TRP A 56 -6.52 -6.77 -3.69
C TRP A 56 -6.15 -6.70 -5.17
N ALA A 57 -6.68 -7.61 -6.00
CA ALA A 57 -6.43 -7.60 -7.45
C ALA A 57 -6.95 -6.31 -8.11
N ALA A 58 -8.09 -5.79 -7.64
CA ALA A 58 -8.62 -4.50 -8.08
C ALA A 58 -7.68 -3.35 -7.69
N GLY A 59 -7.15 -3.36 -6.46
CA GLY A 59 -6.16 -2.38 -6.00
C GLY A 59 -4.87 -2.42 -6.82
N ALA A 60 -4.33 -3.61 -7.10
CA ALA A 60 -3.16 -3.78 -7.96
C ALA A 60 -3.40 -3.20 -9.37
N THR A 61 -4.59 -3.42 -9.93
CA THR A 61 -4.98 -2.88 -11.23
C THR A 61 -5.12 -1.36 -11.21
N ALA A 62 -5.73 -0.79 -10.16
CA ALA A 62 -5.85 0.65 -9.99
C ALA A 62 -4.48 1.33 -9.84
N LEU A 63 -3.59 0.75 -9.05
CA LEU A 63 -2.22 1.21 -8.89
C LEU A 63 -1.46 1.21 -10.22
N GLN A 64 -1.59 0.13 -10.99
CA GLN A 64 -0.98 0.04 -12.33
C GLN A 64 -1.44 1.16 -13.26
N ARG A 65 -2.70 1.60 -13.13
CA ARG A 65 -3.29 2.68 -13.93
C ARG A 65 -3.02 4.08 -13.38
N GLY A 66 -2.43 4.20 -12.19
CA GLY A 66 -2.27 5.48 -11.50
C GLY A 66 -3.57 6.06 -10.94
N ASP A 67 -4.62 5.24 -10.80
CA ASP A 67 -5.90 5.65 -10.22
C ASP A 67 -5.83 5.58 -8.69
N HIS A 68 -5.29 6.63 -8.07
CA HIS A 68 -5.08 6.68 -6.63
C HIS A 68 -6.40 6.57 -5.83
N PRO A 69 -7.50 7.25 -6.19
CA PRO A 69 -8.77 7.06 -5.49
C PRO A 69 -9.26 5.62 -5.52
N ALA A 70 -9.27 4.97 -6.70
CA ALA A 70 -9.69 3.59 -6.81
C ALA A 70 -8.74 2.64 -6.07
N PHE A 71 -7.43 2.93 -6.07
CA PHE A 71 -6.44 2.16 -5.33
C PHE A 71 -6.72 2.18 -3.83
N VAL A 72 -6.93 3.36 -3.23
CA VAL A 72 -7.15 3.48 -1.79
C VAL A 72 -8.43 2.78 -1.37
N ALA A 73 -9.53 2.97 -2.10
CA ALA A 73 -10.80 2.30 -1.83
C ALA A 73 -10.68 0.77 -1.91
N ALA A 74 -10.03 0.26 -2.97
CA ALA A 74 -9.85 -1.17 -3.16
C ALA A 74 -8.95 -1.79 -2.08
N MET A 75 -7.86 -1.11 -1.67
CA MET A 75 -6.99 -1.61 -0.61
C MET A 75 -7.63 -1.53 0.77
N ALA A 76 -8.44 -0.51 1.05
CA ALA A 76 -9.23 -0.44 2.29
C ALA A 76 -10.18 -1.65 2.38
N ALA A 77 -10.88 -1.98 1.30
CA ALA A 77 -11.71 -3.19 1.23
C ALA A 77 -10.86 -4.47 1.37
N ALA A 78 -9.69 -4.53 0.74
CA ALA A 78 -8.81 -5.70 0.77
C ALA A 78 -8.32 -6.04 2.19
N TYR A 79 -8.15 -5.04 3.06
CA TYR A 79 -7.82 -5.20 4.48
C TYR A 79 -9.02 -5.19 5.41
N ALA A 80 -10.25 -5.19 4.88
CA ALA A 80 -11.50 -5.11 5.66
C ALA A 80 -11.56 -3.89 6.60
N VAL A 81 -11.06 -2.73 6.14
CA VAL A 81 -11.20 -1.46 6.86
C VAL A 81 -12.69 -1.08 6.91
N PRO A 82 -13.25 -0.73 8.09
CA PRO A 82 -14.65 -0.33 8.20
C PRO A 82 -14.98 0.88 7.33
N ALA A 83 -16.17 0.90 6.73
CA ALA A 83 -16.57 1.93 5.74
C ALA A 83 -16.34 3.38 6.21
N GLY A 84 -16.77 3.73 7.43
CA GLY A 84 -16.55 5.09 7.96
C GLY A 84 -15.08 5.46 8.13
N ALA A 85 -14.23 4.49 8.49
CA ALA A 85 -12.78 4.71 8.59
C ALA A 85 -12.08 4.70 7.22
N ALA A 86 -12.65 4.01 6.23
CA ALA A 86 -12.12 3.95 4.88
C ALA A 86 -12.24 5.30 4.17
N ASP A 87 -13.35 6.01 4.36
CA ASP A 87 -13.57 7.35 3.79
C ASP A 87 -12.59 8.37 4.38
N ASP A 88 -12.45 8.39 5.71
CA ASP A 88 -11.50 9.26 6.42
C ASP A 88 -10.05 8.97 5.98
N LEU A 89 -9.69 7.69 5.88
CA LEU A 89 -8.38 7.26 5.42
C LEU A 89 -8.13 7.69 3.97
N ALA A 90 -9.12 7.55 3.09
CA ALA A 90 -9.02 7.95 1.70
C ALA A 90 -8.82 9.46 1.56
N ALA A 91 -9.62 10.25 2.27
CA ALA A 91 -9.49 11.70 2.29
C ALA A 91 -8.10 12.14 2.77
N TRP A 92 -7.64 11.60 3.90
CA TRP A 92 -6.34 11.95 4.47
C TRP A 92 -5.17 11.57 3.55
N TRP A 93 -5.23 10.39 2.93
CA TRP A 93 -4.17 9.86 2.09
C TRP A 93 -4.05 10.60 0.76
N LEU A 94 -5.18 10.87 0.10
CA LEU A 94 -5.19 11.56 -1.19
C LEU A 94 -4.73 13.02 -1.06
N ASP A 95 -5.05 13.68 0.04
CA ASP A 95 -4.59 15.04 0.37
C ASP A 95 -3.06 15.12 0.54
N ARG A 96 -2.42 14.06 1.02
CA ARG A 96 -0.98 14.02 1.33
C ARG A 96 -0.14 13.26 0.30
N ALA A 97 -0.77 12.52 -0.59
CA ALA A 97 -0.06 11.78 -1.63
C ALA A 97 0.67 12.79 -2.54
N PRO A 98 2.00 12.72 -2.65
CA PRO A 98 2.74 13.64 -3.51
C PRO A 98 2.24 13.50 -4.95
N ALA A 99 1.85 14.62 -5.55
CA ALA A 99 1.52 14.63 -6.97
C ALA A 99 2.74 14.12 -7.75
N PRO A 100 2.56 13.23 -8.74
CA PRO A 100 3.66 12.84 -9.60
C PRO A 100 4.25 14.11 -10.21
N ALA A 101 5.57 14.28 -10.09
CA ALA A 101 6.26 15.39 -10.75
C ALA A 101 5.94 15.33 -12.25
N PRO A 102 5.60 16.46 -12.90
CA PRO A 102 5.38 16.46 -14.34
C PRO A 102 6.64 15.91 -15.03
N ARG A 103 6.43 14.92 -15.90
CA ARG A 103 7.49 14.33 -16.72
C ARG A 103 7.77 15.21 -17.93
#